data_AF-A0A432LZ71-F1
#
_entry.id   AF-A0A432LZ71-F1
#
_cell.length_a   1.000
_cell.length_b   1.000
_cell.length_c   1.000
_cell.angle_alpha   90.00
_cell.angle_beta   90.00
_cell.angle_gamma   90.00
#
_symmetry.space_group_name_H-M   'P 1'
#
loop_
_entity.id
_entity.type
_entity.pdbx_description
1 polymer ?
#
loop_
_entity_poly.entity_id
_entity_poly.type
_entity_poly.pdbx_seq_one_letter_code
_entity_poly.pdbx_strand_id
1 'polypeptide(L)' 'MTYPRHQIVVPETEGFFHCVSRCVRRAFLCGKDAYSGRSYEHRKAWVEERLLALAECFAVALYVMTQRFLHRSGR' A
#
# COMPACT_ATOMS: atom_id res chain seq x y z
N MET A 1 0.06 -4.98 -15.16
CA MET A 1 0.40 -4.00 -16.21
C MET A 1 0.36 -2.62 -15.57
N THR A 2 1.38 -1.81 -15.77
CA THR A 2 1.40 -0.40 -15.34
C THR A 2 1.11 0.47 -16.56
N TYR A 3 0.13 1.38 -16.45
CA TYR A 3 -0.15 2.37 -17.49
C TYR A 3 0.59 3.68 -17.17
N PRO A 4 1.02 4.47 -18.17
CA PRO A 4 1.63 5.77 -17.94
C PRO A 4 0.64 6.75 -17.32
N ARG A 5 1.13 7.68 -16.47
CA ARG A 5 0.28 8.62 -15.69
C ARG A 5 -0.74 9.36 -16.55
N HIS A 6 -0.36 9.83 -17.73
CA HIS A 6 -1.23 10.61 -18.61
C HIS A 6 -2.45 9.83 -19.12
N GLN A 7 -2.44 8.49 -19.08
CA GLN A 7 -3.59 7.65 -19.44
C GLN A 7 -4.53 7.39 -18.26
N ILE A 8 -4.04 7.54 -17.03
CA ILE A 8 -4.79 7.23 -15.80
C ILE A 8 -5.32 8.53 -15.16
N VAL A 9 -4.58 9.63 -15.29
CA VAL A 9 -4.87 10.90 -14.64
C VAL A 9 -5.15 11.95 -15.70
N VAL A 10 -6.41 12.40 -15.74
CA VAL A 10 -6.79 13.59 -16.51
C VAL A 10 -6.41 14.82 -15.67
N PRO A 11 -5.70 15.80 -16.25
CA PRO A 11 -5.43 17.07 -15.57
C PRO A 11 -6.74 17.75 -15.14
N GLU A 12 -6.72 18.45 -14.00
CA GLU A 12 -7.85 19.26 -13.49
C GLU A 12 -9.11 18.48 -13.07
N THR A 13 -9.09 17.15 -13.12
CA THR A 13 -10.20 16.33 -12.61
C THR A 13 -9.86 15.69 -11.26
N GLU A 14 -10.82 15.72 -10.34
CA GLU A 14 -10.77 14.90 -9.12
C GLU A 14 -10.90 13.42 -9.48
N GLY A 15 -10.17 12.55 -8.78
CA GLY A 15 -10.18 11.12 -9.05
C GLY A 15 -9.82 10.27 -7.85
N PHE A 16 -10.41 9.07 -7.77
CA PHE A 16 -10.09 8.07 -6.77
C PHE A 16 -9.11 7.05 -7.34
N PHE A 17 -7.94 6.94 -6.73
CA PHE A 17 -6.89 6.03 -7.20
C PHE A 17 -6.67 4.90 -6.19
N HIS A 18 -6.72 3.65 -6.67
CA HIS A 18 -6.32 2.49 -5.87
C HIS A 18 -4.81 2.26 -5.99
N CYS A 19 -4.06 2.86 -5.07
CA CYS A 19 -2.61 2.72 -4.99
C CYS A 19 -2.23 1.41 -4.29
N VAL A 20 -1.33 0.63 -4.91
CA VAL A 20 -0.82 -0.63 -4.35
C VAL A 20 0.70 -0.56 -4.27
N SER A 21 1.24 -0.76 -3.07
CA SER A 21 2.67 -0.99 -2.88
C SER A 21 2.90 -2.44 -2.47
N ARG A 22 3.97 -3.04 -3.01
CA ARG A 22 4.39 -4.40 -2.66
C ARG A 22 5.79 -4.37 -2.08
N CYS A 23 5.94 -4.96 -0.90
CA CYS A 23 7.25 -5.19 -0.32
C CYS A 23 8.01 -6.25 -1.11
N VAL A 24 9.28 -6.00 -1.42
CA VAL A 24 10.18 -6.99 -2.01
C VAL A 24 10.97 -7.72 -0.93
N ARG A 25 11.58 -8.86 -1.28
CA ARG A 25 12.51 -9.61 -0.42
C ARG A 25 11.95 -9.95 0.99
N ARG A 26 10.65 -10.18 1.12
CA ARG A 26 9.97 -10.49 2.39
C ARG A 26 10.10 -9.38 3.46
N ALA A 27 10.33 -8.13 3.06
CA ALA A 27 10.33 -6.97 3.95
C ALA A 27 8.89 -6.52 4.27
N PHE A 28 8.09 -7.41 4.87
CA PHE A 28 6.68 -7.15 5.17
C PHE A 28 6.54 -5.91 6.07
N LEU A 29 5.71 -4.95 5.65
CA LEU A 29 5.35 -3.80 6.49
C LEU A 29 4.56 -4.26 7.74
N CYS A 30 3.76 -5.31 7.57
CA CYS A 30 2.76 -5.81 8.50
C CYS A 30 2.33 -7.21 8.03
N GLY A 31 1.66 -7.99 8.88
CA GLY A 31 1.30 -9.38 8.56
C GLY A 31 2.20 -10.46 9.13
N LYS A 32 1.80 -11.71 8.93
CA LYS A 32 2.58 -12.89 9.29
C LYS A 32 3.35 -13.42 8.09
N ASP A 33 4.66 -13.53 8.21
CA ASP A 33 5.50 -14.16 7.22
C ASP A 33 5.25 -15.67 7.21
N ALA A 34 4.73 -16.19 6.10
CA ALA A 34 4.34 -17.59 5.96
C ALA A 34 5.52 -18.57 6.07
N TYR A 35 6.75 -18.13 5.77
CA TYR A 35 7.92 -19.01 5.82
C TYR A 35 8.56 -19.04 7.22
N SER A 36 8.78 -17.88 7.86
CA SER A 36 9.40 -17.84 9.19
C SER A 36 8.41 -17.90 10.35
N GLY A 37 7.12 -17.73 10.07
CA GLY A 37 6.06 -17.62 11.08
C GLY A 37 6.06 -16.30 11.87
N ARG A 38 7.02 -15.39 11.62
CA ARG A 38 7.14 -14.12 12.35
C ARG A 38 5.99 -13.18 12.01
N SER A 39 5.44 -12.53 13.05
CA SER A 39 4.38 -11.52 12.90
C SER A 39 4.95 -10.11 12.96
N TYR A 40 4.55 -9.28 12.01
CA TYR A 40 4.86 -7.87 11.89
C TYR A 40 3.65 -6.97 12.15
N GLU A 41 2.53 -7.53 12.63
CA GLU A 41 1.28 -6.80 12.89
C GLU A 41 1.46 -5.60 13.84
N HIS A 42 2.43 -5.67 14.76
CA HIS A 42 2.78 -4.58 15.67
C HIS A 42 3.14 -3.26 14.97
N ARG A 43 3.48 -3.28 13.68
CA ARG A 43 3.85 -2.09 12.89
C ARG A 43 2.66 -1.41 12.23
N LYS A 44 1.48 -2.04 12.22
CA LYS A 44 0.31 -1.57 11.48
C LYS A 44 -0.10 -0.14 11.87
N ALA A 45 -0.19 0.14 13.17
CA ALA A 45 -0.55 1.48 13.68
C ALA A 45 0.45 2.55 13.19
N TRP A 46 1.75 2.27 13.30
CA TRP A 46 2.80 3.17 12.82
C TRP A 46 2.70 3.44 11.31
N VAL A 47 2.38 2.42 10.51
CA VAL A 47 2.19 2.58 9.06
C VAL A 47 0.95 3.44 8.76
N GLU A 48 -0.15 3.24 9.49
CA GLU A 48 -1.38 4.02 9.33
C GLU A 48 -1.16 5.50 9.68
N GLU A 49 -0.56 5.79 10.83
CA GLU A 49 -0.21 7.15 11.25
C GLU A 49 0.71 7.83 10.22
N ARG A 50 1.71 7.10 9.70
CA ARG A 50 2.63 7.65 8.71
C ARG A 50 1.92 7.96 7.39
N LEU A 51 0.99 7.11 6.96
CA LEU A 51 0.19 7.35 5.76
C LEU A 51 -0.71 8.57 5.92
N LEU A 52 -1.36 8.73 7.09
CA LEU A 52 -2.19 9.90 7.39
C LEU A 52 -1.38 11.20 7.36
N ALA A 53 -0.23 11.23 8.02
CA ALA A 53 0.65 12.40 8.00
C ALA A 53 1.12 12.78 6.59
N LEU A 54 1.39 11.78 5.73
CA LEU A 54 1.73 12.04 4.33
C LEU A 54 0.53 12.55 3.54
N ALA A 55 -0.66 12.03 3.80
CA ALA A 55 -1.89 12.46 3.14
C ALA A 55 -2.16 13.95 3.37
N GLU A 56 -1.96 14.41 4.61
CA GLU A 56 -2.03 15.83 4.98
C GLU A 56 -0.99 16.66 4.23
N CYS A 57 0.27 16.21 4.19
CA CYS A 57 1.36 16.91 3.51
C CYS A 57 1.14 17.07 2.00
N PHE A 58 0.51 16.09 1.36
CA PHE A 58 0.26 16.09 -0.09
C PHE A 58 -1.15 16.54 -0.46
N ALA A 59 -1.96 17.02 0.50
CA ALA A 59 -3.35 17.42 0.30
C ALA A 59 -4.18 16.35 -0.43
N VAL A 60 -4.01 15.08 -0.06
CA VAL A 60 -4.78 13.94 -0.58
C VAL A 60 -5.61 13.31 0.53
N ALA A 61 -6.78 12.77 0.20
CA ALA A 61 -7.61 12.03 1.14
C ALA A 61 -7.29 10.52 1.08
N LEU A 62 -7.14 9.88 2.25
CA LEU A 62 -7.05 8.43 2.36
C LEU A 62 -8.40 7.85 2.74
N TYR A 63 -8.95 6.98 1.89
CA TYR A 63 -10.26 6.39 2.10
C TYR A 63 -10.21 5.01 2.76
N VAL A 64 -9.30 4.15 2.29
CA VAL A 64 -9.12 2.81 2.86
C VAL A 64 -7.69 2.33 2.64
N MET A 65 -7.10 1.80 3.71
CA MET A 65 -5.88 1.00 3.62
C MET A 65 -6.26 -0.47 3.75
N THR A 66 -5.97 -1.26 2.71
CA THR A 66 -6.20 -2.71 2.74
C THR A 66 -4.86 -3.43 2.64
N GLN A 67 -4.73 -4.50 3.43
CA GLN A 67 -3.58 -5.37 3.36
C GLN A 67 -3.95 -6.59 2.54
N ARG A 68 -3.38 -6.69 1.34
CA ARG A 68 -3.53 -7.87 0.50
C ARG A 68 -2.25 -8.67 0.55
N PHE A 69 -2.25 -9.75 1.34
CA PHE A 69 -1.22 -10.78 1.26
C PHE A 69 -1.40 -11.53 -0.06
N LEU A 70 -0.69 -11.10 -1.10
CA LEU A 70 -0.62 -11.88 -2.33
C LEU A 70 0.25 -13.10 -2.03
N HIS A 71 -0.38 -14.20 -1.62
CA HIS A 71 0.25 -15.51 -1.62
C HIS A 71 0.52 -15.88 -3.08
N ARG A 72 1.75 -15.64 -3.56
CA ARG A 72 2.21 -16.25 -4.80
C ARG A 72 2.44 -17.74 -4.51
N SER A 73 1.37 -18.52 -4.60
CA SER A 73 1.47 -19.94 -4.90
C SER A 73 2.04 -20.05 -6.32
N GLY A 74 3.18 -20.73 -6.47
CA GLY A 74 3.71 -21.16 -7.76
C GLY A 74 4.66 -20.20 -8.47
N ARG A 75 5.94 -20.22 -8.06
CA ARG A 75 7.03 -20.83 -8.83
C ARG A 75 8.32 -20.82 -8.01
#